data_AF-A0A3D0PGC2-F1
#
_entry.id   AF-A0A3D0PGC2-F1
#
_cell.length_a   1.000
_cell.length_b   1.000
_cell.length_c   1.000
_cell.angle_alpha   90.00
_cell.angle_beta   90.00
_cell.angle_gamma   90.00
#
_symmetry.space_group_name_H-M   'P 1'
#
loop_
_entity.id
_entity.type
_entity.pdbx_description
1 polymer ?
#
loop_
_entity_poly.entity_id
_entity_poly.type
_entity_poly.pdbx_seq_one_letter_code
_entity_poly.pdbx_strand_id
1 'polypeptide(L)' 'MKTAQIRQKFLDYYASKGHTIEPSASLVPHNDKTLLFVNAGMVPFKDVFSGVEKRPYTRAASCQRCVRAGGKHND' A
#
# COMPACT_ATOMS: atom_id res chain seq x y z
N MET A 1 1.81 22.80 8.04
CA MET A 1 2.67 21.61 7.77
C MET A 1 2.49 21.23 6.32
N LYS A 2 3.56 21.09 5.52
CA LYS A 2 3.46 20.74 4.08
C LYS A 2 3.00 19.29 3.92
N THR A 3 2.30 18.94 2.84
CA THR A 3 1.81 17.57 2.57
C THR A 3 2.95 16.53 2.64
N ALA A 4 4.13 16.87 2.13
CA ALA A 4 5.31 16.02 2.23
C ALA A 4 5.72 15.74 3.69
N GLN A 5 5.59 16.72 4.59
CA GLN A 5 5.89 16.55 6.01
C GLN A 5 4.84 15.68 6.73
N ILE A 6 3.57 15.80 6.36
CA ILE A 6 2.50 14.92 6.89
C ILE A 6 2.78 13.46 6.52
N ARG A 7 3.10 13.21 5.23
CA ARG A 7 3.46 11.88 4.75
C ARG A 7 4.65 11.32 5.52
N GLN A 8 5.71 12.11 5.69
CA GLN A 8 6.89 11.66 6.41
C GLN A 8 6.58 11.34 7.87
N LYS A 9 5.86 12.21 8.58
CA LYS A 9 5.46 11.97 9.98
C LYS A 9 4.63 10.70 10.16
N PHE A 10 3.74 10.39 9.22
CA PHE A 10 2.96 9.14 9.25
C PHE A 10 3.90 7.92 9.18
N LEU A 11 4.81 7.90 8.20
CA LEU A 11 5.74 6.79 8.02
C LEU A 11 6.69 6.68 9.22
N ASP A 12 7.25 7.80 9.70
CA ASP A 12 8.15 7.83 10.85
C ASP A 12 7.48 7.32 12.11
N TYR A 13 6.21 7.69 12.34
CA TYR A 13 5.44 7.19 13.46
C TYR A 13 5.33 5.66 13.42
N TYR A 14 4.93 5.08 12.29
CA TYR A 14 4.80 3.62 12.18
C TYR A 14 6.15 2.89 12.22
N ALA A 15 7.21 3.48 11.65
CA ALA A 15 8.57 2.99 11.78
C ALA A 15 8.99 2.94 13.26
N SER A 16 8.71 3.99 14.04
CA SER A 16 8.98 4.03 15.50
C SER A 16 8.20 2.97 16.29
N LYS A 17 7.12 2.42 15.72
CA LYS A 17 6.33 1.33 16.28
C LYS A 17 6.72 -0.05 15.72
N GLY A 18 7.84 -0.15 15.00
CA GLY A 18 8.39 -1.39 14.47
C GLY A 18 7.70 -1.90 13.20
N HIS A 19 7.12 -1.02 12.38
CA HIS A 19 6.64 -1.41 11.05
C HIS A 19 7.75 -1.25 10.02
N THR A 20 7.85 -2.19 9.09
CA THR A 20 8.66 -2.01 7.88
C THR A 20 8.03 -0.95 7.00
N ILE A 21 8.82 0.04 6.56
CA ILE A 21 8.34 1.06 5.62
C ILE A 21 8.51 0.54 4.20
N GLU A 22 7.40 0.29 3.54
CA GLU A 22 7.37 -0.21 2.17
C GLU A 22 7.13 0.94 1.18
N PRO A 23 7.84 0.96 0.04
CA PRO A 23 7.59 1.96 -1.00
C PRO A 23 6.19 1.77 -1.60
N SER A 24 5.65 2.85 -2.17
CA SER A 24 4.43 2.75 -2.98
C SER A 24 4.68 1.83 -4.17
N ALA A 25 3.83 0.83 -4.32
CA ALA A 25 3.80 -0.02 -5.51
C ALA A 25 3.38 0.78 -6.76
N SER A 26 3.59 0.16 -7.93
CA SER A 26 3.06 0.63 -9.22
C SER A 26 1.55 0.85 -9.15
N LEU A 27 1.04 1.78 -9.97
CA LEU A 27 -0.40 1.94 -10.16
C LEU A 27 -1.02 0.77 -10.91
N VAL A 28 -0.25 0.08 -11.75
CA VAL A 28 -0.69 -1.09 -12.52
C VAL A 28 -0.35 -2.35 -11.73
N PRO A 29 -1.35 -3.16 -11.32
CA PRO A 29 -1.09 -4.43 -10.64
C PRO A 29 -0.40 -5.43 -11.56
N HIS A 30 0.63 -6.14 -11.05
CA HIS A 30 1.34 -7.16 -11.85
C HIS A 30 0.69 -8.54 -11.79
N ASN A 31 0.08 -8.90 -10.65
CA ASN A 31 -0.41 -10.26 -10.37
C ASN A 31 -1.94 -10.36 -10.22
N ASP A 32 -2.70 -9.33 -10.57
CA ASP A 32 -4.16 -9.34 -10.47
C ASP A 32 -4.79 -8.77 -11.74
N LYS A 33 -5.25 -9.66 -12.63
CA LYS A 33 -5.90 -9.30 -13.90
C LYS A 33 -7.31 -8.73 -13.73
N THR A 34 -7.87 -8.77 -12.51
CA THR A 34 -9.22 -8.26 -12.23
C THR A 34 -9.20 -6.80 -11.76
N LEU A 35 -8.05 -6.29 -11.34
CA LEU A 35 -7.87 -4.91 -10.89
C LEU A 35 -7.26 -4.07 -12.02
N LEU A 36 -7.94 -2.97 -12.35
CA LEU A 36 -7.45 -2.02 -13.33
C LEU A 36 -6.30 -1.16 -12.76
N PHE A 37 -6.45 -0.68 -11.54
CA PHE A 37 -5.44 0.11 -10.83
C PHE A 37 -5.37 -0.28 -9.36
N VAL A 38 -4.20 -0.04 -8.74
CA VAL A 38 -4.09 -0.02 -7.28
C VAL A 38 -4.94 1.13 -6.74
N ASN A 39 -6.02 0.78 -6.05
CA ASN A 39 -7.02 1.69 -5.51
C ASN A 39 -6.94 1.85 -3.99
N ALA A 40 -6.13 1.02 -3.33
CA ALA A 40 -5.91 1.03 -1.88
C ALA A 40 -4.50 0.54 -1.52
N GLY A 41 -4.01 0.96 -0.35
CA GLY A 41 -2.69 0.57 0.16
C GLY A 41 -2.53 -0.91 0.48
N MET A 42 -3.62 -1.66 0.63
CA MET A 42 -3.59 -3.10 0.93
C MET A 42 -3.39 -3.99 -0.31
N VAL A 43 -3.65 -3.47 -1.52
CA VAL A 43 -3.61 -4.27 -2.77
C VAL A 43 -2.25 -4.97 -2.97
N PRO A 44 -1.09 -4.31 -2.76
CA PRO A 44 0.22 -4.98 -2.88
C PRO A 44 0.51 -6.04 -1.82
N PHE A 45 -0.34 -6.14 -0.79
CA PHE A 45 -0.21 -7.10 0.32
C PHE A 45 -1.33 -8.14 0.30
N LYS A 46 -2.16 -8.19 -0.75
CA LYS A 46 -3.31 -9.11 -0.85
C LYS A 46 -2.90 -10.56 -0.59
N ASP A 47 -1.81 -11.01 -1.21
CA ASP A 47 -1.31 -12.38 -1.07
C ASP A 47 -0.70 -12.66 0.31
N VAL A 48 -0.21 -11.63 0.99
CA VAL A 48 0.23 -11.72 2.40
C VAL A 48 -0.98 -11.92 3.31
N PHE A 49 -2.06 -11.18 3.09
CA PHE A 49 -3.29 -11.30 3.88
C PHE A 49 -4.02 -12.62 3.66
N SER A 50 -3.98 -13.18 2.44
CA SER A 50 -4.55 -14.50 2.14
C SER A 50 -3.62 -15.67 2.50
N GLY A 51 -2.39 -15.39 2.96
CA GLY A 51 -1.41 -16.40 3.37
C GLY A 51 -0.67 -17.10 2.23
N VAL A 52 -0.86 -16.64 0.99
CA VAL A 52 -0.17 -17.16 -0.21
C VAL A 52 1.30 -16.71 -0.24
N GLU A 53 1.58 -15.49 0.19
CA GLU A 53 2.92 -14.92 0.29
C GLU A 53 3.31 -14.75 1.77
N LYS A 54 4.55 -15.08 2.13
CA LYS A 54 5.14 -14.72 3.43
C LYS A 54 6.23 -13.70 3.23
N ARG A 55 6.21 -12.65 4.04
CA ARG A 55 7.26 -11.61 4.08
C ARG A 55 8.12 -11.74 5.34
N PRO A 56 9.36 -11.23 5.32
CA PRO A 56 10.26 -11.29 6.49
C PRO A 56 9.82 -10.36 7.64
N TYR A 57 8.66 -9.72 7.53
CA TYR A 57 8.08 -8.84 8.53
C TYR A 57 6.60 -9.16 8.74
N THR A 58 6.11 -8.89 9.94
CA THR A 58 4.70 -9.09 10.33
C THR A 58 3.91 -7.77 10.39
N ARG A 59 4.59 -6.63 10.23
CA ARG A 59 4.02 -5.29 10.29
C ARG A 59 4.65 -4.41 9.21
N ALA A 60 3.81 -3.71 8.43
CA ALA A 60 4.27 -2.78 7.40
C ALA A 60 3.43 -1.51 7.38
N ALA A 61 4.01 -0.41 6.92
CA ALA A 61 3.32 0.84 6.63
C ALA A 61 3.83 1.42 5.31
N SER A 62 2.94 2.03 4.53
CA SER A 62 3.27 2.64 3.25
C SER A 62 2.39 3.85 2.97
N CYS A 63 2.81 4.68 2.01
CA CYS A 63 2.00 5.77 1.47
C CYS A 63 1.73 5.48 -0.02
N GLN A 64 0.72 4.66 -0.27
CA GLN A 64 0.40 4.17 -1.62
C GLN A 64 -0.28 5.24 -2.47
N ARG A 65 0.23 5.47 -3.68
CA ARG A 65 -0.51 6.21 -4.71
C ARG A 65 -1.67 5.35 -5.20
N CYS A 66 -2.87 5.91 -5.22
CA CYS A 66 -4.10 5.20 -5.58
C CYS A 66 -4.84 5.91 -6.70
N VAL A 67 -5.48 5.13 -7.58
CA VAL A 67 -6.44 5.63 -8.58
C VAL A 67 -7.77 4.89 -8.40
N ARG A 68 -8.88 5.65 -8.40
CA ARG A 68 -10.25 5.15 -8.25
C ARG A 68 -11.12 5.65 -9.39
N ALA A 69 -10.81 5.17 -10.60
CA ALA A 69 -11.44 5.62 -11.84
C ALA A 69 -11.98 4.44 -12.66
N GLY A 70 -12.40 3.36 -11.99
CA GLY A 70 -12.93 2.19 -12.68
C GLY A 70 -13.11 0.95 -11.80
N GLY A 71 -13.95 0.03 -12.28
CA GLY A 71 -14.29 -1.20 -11.56
C GLY A 71 -15.16 -0.92 -10.32
N LYS A 72 -14.93 -1.69 -9.24
CA LYS A 72 -15.72 -1.63 -8.02
C LYS A 72 -15.57 -0.32 -7.21
N HIS A 73 -14.47 0.40 -7.40
CA HIS A 73 -14.22 1.69 -6.74
C HIS A 73 -14.03 2.74 -7.83
N ASN A 74 -15.10 3.48 -8.09
CA ASN A 74 -15.16 4.50 -9.12
C ASN A 74 -15.75 5.75 -8.46
N ASP A 75 -14.88 6.71 -8.16
CA ASP A 75 -15.23 7.99 -7.56
C ASP A 75 -15.61 8.99 -8.67
#